data_AF-A0A416ZLM4-F1
#
_entry.id   AF-A0A416ZLM4-F1
#
_cell.length_a   1.000
_cell.length_b   1.000
_cell.length_c   1.000
_cell.angle_alpha   90.00
_cell.angle_beta   90.00
_cell.angle_gamma   90.00
#
_symmetry.space_group_name_H-M   'P 1'
#
loop_
_entity.id
_entity.type
_entity.pdbx_description
1 polymer ?
#
loop_
_entity_poly.entity_id
_entity_poly.type
_entity_poly.pdbx_seq_one_letter_code
_entity_poly.pdbx_strand_id
1 'polypeptide(L)'
;MIRVTVWNEFQHERTQEKVKEIYPDGIHTCIAKFLGQEEELSVRTAVFDEKEHGLTEEVLANTDVLVFWNHMLQEEFSDDVAERVRRHVLAGMGLVVLHSGHYSKIMRKLLGTSMTLRWRHGDRERLFCTCPTHPIAQGIPAWVDIPEEEMYGEFFDIPKPDDVVFTGWFAGGEVFRSGCTFTRGLGKIFYFQPGHEEYPIYHMPVIQKIIKNGVRWCVPVVRRPAPLDNAWVNPSTEEVYLSSHQK
;
A
#
# COMPACT_ATOMS: atom_id res chain seq x y z
N MET A 1 -3.15 16.46 11.28
CA MET A 1 -1.94 15.82 10.70
C MET A 1 -2.28 14.36 10.47
N ILE A 2 -2.09 13.86 9.24
CA ILE A 2 -2.35 12.46 8.84
C ILE A 2 -1.20 11.61 9.38
N ARG A 3 -1.52 10.57 10.14
CA ARG A 3 -0.51 9.70 10.77
C ARG A 3 -0.15 8.56 9.83
N VAL A 4 1.10 8.52 9.40
CA VAL A 4 1.61 7.52 8.46
C VAL A 4 2.63 6.66 9.17
N THR A 5 2.44 5.35 9.11
CA THR A 5 3.46 4.38 9.53
C THR A 5 4.06 3.76 8.28
N VAL A 6 5.37 3.91 8.10
CA VAL A 6 6.13 3.28 7.02
C VAL A 6 6.78 2.02 7.56
N TRP A 7 6.26 0.88 7.15
CA TRP A 7 6.74 -0.43 7.55
C TRP A 7 7.64 -1.03 6.47
N ASN A 8 8.80 -1.53 6.87
CA ASN A 8 9.75 -2.21 6.00
C ASN A 8 10.30 -3.46 6.66
N GLU A 9 10.47 -4.51 5.88
CA GLU A 9 11.09 -5.74 6.35
C GLU A 9 12.52 -5.53 6.84
N PHE A 10 13.28 -4.66 6.17
CA PHE A 10 14.63 -4.22 6.55
C PHE A 10 15.68 -5.34 6.67
N GLN A 11 15.57 -6.39 5.84
CA GLN A 11 16.52 -7.50 5.82
C GLN A 11 17.55 -7.37 4.69
N HIS A 12 17.13 -6.97 3.49
CA HIS A 12 18.04 -6.77 2.36
C HIS A 12 19.12 -5.73 2.67
N GLU A 13 18.73 -4.58 3.20
CA GLU A 13 19.64 -3.47 3.50
C GLU A 13 20.64 -3.79 4.63
N ARG A 14 20.37 -4.84 5.42
CA ARG A 14 21.25 -5.31 6.50
C ARG A 14 22.18 -6.44 6.07
N THR A 15 21.78 -7.23 5.08
CA THR A 15 22.47 -8.48 4.70
C THR A 15 23.15 -8.39 3.34
N GLN A 16 22.80 -7.41 2.51
CA GLN A 16 23.31 -7.24 1.16
C GLN A 16 23.97 -5.87 0.99
N GLU A 17 25.30 -5.86 0.82
CA GLU A 17 26.08 -4.61 0.76
C GLU A 17 25.63 -3.69 -0.37
N LYS A 18 25.31 -4.24 -1.56
CA LYS A 18 24.82 -3.46 -2.71
C LYS A 18 23.52 -2.72 -2.41
N VAL A 19 22.58 -3.37 -1.72
CA VAL A 19 21.31 -2.74 -1.33
C VAL A 19 21.57 -1.66 -0.28
N LYS A 20 22.45 -1.93 0.68
CA LYS A 20 22.86 -0.97 1.71
C LYS A 20 23.53 0.28 1.12
N GLU A 21 24.32 0.16 0.05
CA GLU A 21 24.91 1.30 -0.64
C GLU A 21 23.82 2.25 -1.20
N ILE A 22 22.67 1.72 -1.62
CA ILE A 22 21.54 2.48 -2.16
C ILE A 22 20.64 3.02 -1.03
N TYR A 23 20.39 2.20 0.00
CA TYR A 23 19.53 2.47 1.13
C TYR A 23 20.26 2.24 2.46
N PRO A 24 21.21 3.11 2.84
CA PRO A 24 22.09 2.89 3.99
C PRO A 24 21.34 2.80 5.33
N ASP A 25 20.24 3.53 5.43
CA ASP A 25 19.36 3.57 6.60
C ASP A 25 18.04 2.81 6.36
N GLY A 26 17.96 2.04 5.28
CA GLY A 26 16.78 1.28 4.87
C GLY A 26 15.76 2.03 4.00
N ILE A 27 14.96 1.27 3.25
CA ILE A 27 13.91 1.76 2.36
C ILE A 27 12.88 2.59 3.13
N HIS A 28 12.44 2.11 4.30
CA HIS A 28 11.53 2.85 5.19
C HIS A 28 12.03 4.26 5.54
N THR A 29 13.33 4.44 5.80
CA THR A 29 13.90 5.75 6.12
C THR A 29 13.90 6.66 4.89
N CYS A 30 14.23 6.13 3.71
CA CYS A 30 14.11 6.87 2.45
C CYS A 30 12.67 7.36 2.22
N ILE A 31 11.68 6.47 2.39
CA ILE A 31 10.26 6.79 2.22
C ILE A 31 9.79 7.79 3.27
N ALA A 32 10.11 7.55 4.54
CA ALA A 32 9.72 8.43 5.63
C ALA A 32 10.31 9.84 5.47
N LYS A 33 11.53 9.96 4.93
CA LYS A 33 12.18 11.26 4.67
C LYS A 33 11.38 12.11 3.70
N PHE A 34 10.97 11.60 2.54
CA PHE A 34 10.24 12.42 1.57
C PHE A 34 8.78 12.63 1.98
N LEU A 35 8.17 11.71 2.72
CA LEU A 35 6.82 11.90 3.28
C LEU A 35 6.83 12.94 4.40
N GLY A 36 7.86 12.94 5.26
CA GLY A 36 8.00 13.89 6.36
C GLY A 36 8.30 15.33 5.94
N GLN A 37 8.53 15.57 4.64
CA GLN A 37 8.59 16.91 4.06
C GLN A 37 7.20 17.53 3.86
N GLU A 38 6.14 16.73 3.87
CA GLU A 38 4.77 17.21 3.72
C GLU A 38 4.23 17.63 5.09
N GLU A 39 3.93 18.92 5.26
CA GLU A 39 3.55 19.53 6.55
C GLU A 39 2.29 18.90 7.17
N GLU A 40 1.42 18.32 6.35
CA GLU A 40 0.21 17.66 6.81
C GLU A 40 0.44 16.22 7.31
N LEU A 41 1.63 15.63 7.12
CA LEU A 41 1.94 14.24 7.47
C LEU A 41 2.78 14.14 8.76
N SER A 42 2.37 13.24 9.65
CA SER A 42 3.15 12.79 10.81
C SER A 42 3.66 11.39 10.48
N VAL A 43 4.95 11.24 10.25
CA VAL A 43 5.51 9.98 9.76
C VAL A 43 6.32 9.28 10.84
N ARG A 44 6.05 8.00 11.05
CA ARG A 44 6.89 7.09 11.83
C ARG A 44 7.29 5.89 11.00
N THR A 45 8.29 5.16 11.48
CA THR A 45 8.71 3.88 10.89
C THR A 45 8.43 2.73 11.85
N ALA A 46 8.46 1.52 11.30
CA ALA A 46 8.46 0.25 12.01
C ALA A 46 9.16 -0.80 11.13
N VAL A 47 9.85 -1.77 11.74
CA VAL A 47 10.54 -2.85 11.01
C VAL A 47 10.27 -4.24 11.56
N PHE A 48 10.63 -5.27 10.78
CA PHE A 48 10.33 -6.68 11.08
C PHE A 48 10.79 -7.15 12.46
N ASP A 49 12.01 -6.78 12.88
CA ASP A 49 12.64 -7.27 14.11
C ASP A 49 12.12 -6.58 15.38
N GLU A 50 11.27 -5.55 15.26
CA GLU A 50 10.63 -4.94 16.42
C GLU A 50 9.61 -5.91 17.06
N LYS A 51 9.29 -5.69 18.33
CA LYS A 51 8.24 -6.45 19.01
C LYS A 51 6.93 -6.35 18.22
N GLU A 52 6.33 -7.50 17.91
CA GLU A 52 5.11 -7.58 17.08
C GLU A 52 5.28 -6.88 15.72
N HIS A 53 6.49 -6.93 15.16
CA HIS A 53 6.90 -6.26 13.93
C HIS A 53 6.70 -4.74 13.97
N GLY A 54 6.65 -4.13 15.16
CA GLY A 54 6.36 -2.71 15.35
C GLY A 54 4.90 -2.32 15.04
N LEU A 55 4.02 -3.30 14.77
CA LEU A 55 2.61 -3.10 14.43
C LEU A 55 1.70 -3.57 15.58
N THR A 56 1.94 -3.02 16.76
CA THR A 56 1.09 -3.24 17.93
C THR A 56 -0.31 -2.66 17.70
N GLU A 57 -1.29 -3.09 18.51
CA GLU A 57 -2.65 -2.52 18.47
C GLU A 57 -2.64 -0.99 18.67
N GLU A 58 -1.79 -0.50 19.56
CA GLU A 58 -1.62 0.94 19.81
C GLU A 58 -1.06 1.68 18.59
N VAL A 59 -0.04 1.12 17.93
CA VAL A 59 0.54 1.74 16.72
C VAL A 59 -0.50 1.79 15.61
N LEU A 60 -1.22 0.70 15.37
CA LEU A 60 -2.23 0.65 14.30
C LEU A 60 -3.42 1.55 14.59
N ALA A 61 -3.91 1.61 15.84
CA ALA A 61 -4.94 2.56 16.26
C ALA A 61 -4.51 4.02 16.03
N ASN A 62 -3.21 4.29 16.09
CA ASN A 62 -2.60 5.59 15.82
C ASN A 62 -2.05 5.77 14.40
N THR A 63 -2.35 4.86 13.48
CA THR A 63 -1.94 4.93 12.07
C THR A 63 -3.15 5.18 11.21
N ASP A 64 -3.18 6.27 10.44
CA ASP A 64 -4.24 6.56 9.46
C ASP A 64 -3.96 5.86 8.14
N VAL A 65 -2.69 5.82 7.71
CA VAL A 65 -2.23 5.10 6.52
C VAL A 65 -0.97 4.29 6.83
N LEU A 66 -1.01 3.00 6.56
CA LEU A 66 0.15 2.12 6.61
C LEU A 66 0.78 2.04 5.21
N VAL A 67 2.06 2.36 5.08
CA VAL A 67 2.87 2.07 3.88
C VAL A 67 3.66 0.80 4.16
N PHE A 68 3.64 -0.18 3.27
CA PHE A 68 4.14 -1.53 3.55
C PHE A 68 5.01 -2.08 2.41
N TRP A 69 6.24 -2.48 2.73
CA TRP A 69 7.18 -3.16 1.83
C TRP A 69 7.77 -4.42 2.51
N ASN A 70 7.79 -5.57 1.81
CA ASN A 70 8.12 -6.89 2.37
C ASN A 70 8.54 -7.87 1.28
N HIS A 71 9.63 -8.62 1.45
CA HIS A 71 10.14 -9.52 0.41
C HIS A 71 10.57 -10.92 0.91
N MET A 72 11.67 -11.02 1.67
CA MET A 72 12.30 -12.30 2.01
C MET A 72 11.54 -13.09 3.08
N LEU A 73 10.97 -12.40 4.06
CA LEU A 73 10.41 -12.95 5.29
C LEU A 73 8.88 -12.91 5.30
N GLN A 74 8.27 -13.03 4.12
CA GLN A 74 6.81 -12.94 3.95
C GLN A 74 6.06 -14.05 4.71
N GLU A 75 6.62 -15.25 4.80
CA GLU A 75 6.00 -16.37 5.51
C GLU A 75 6.28 -16.35 7.02
N GLU A 76 7.39 -15.73 7.42
CA GLU A 76 7.82 -15.54 8.79
C GLU A 76 7.07 -14.37 9.48
N PHE A 77 6.49 -13.45 8.70
CA PHE A 77 5.63 -12.41 9.23
C PHE A 77 4.43 -13.03 9.97
N SER A 78 4.19 -12.60 11.21
CA SER A 78 3.18 -13.20 12.10
C SER A 78 1.76 -13.15 11.51
N ASP A 79 1.06 -14.28 11.54
CA ASP A 79 -0.34 -14.37 11.14
C ASP A 79 -1.27 -13.52 12.01
N ASP A 80 -0.99 -13.43 13.31
CA ASP A 80 -1.75 -12.60 14.25
C ASP A 80 -1.59 -11.11 13.94
N VAL A 81 -0.37 -10.68 13.61
CA VAL A 81 -0.11 -9.29 13.22
C VAL A 81 -0.74 -9.00 11.85
N ALA A 82 -0.66 -9.94 10.89
CA ALA A 82 -1.32 -9.78 9.59
C ALA A 82 -2.85 -9.66 9.74
N GLU A 83 -3.48 -10.47 10.59
CA GLU A 83 -4.92 -10.36 10.87
C GLU A 83 -5.26 -9.06 11.60
N ARG A 84 -4.42 -8.60 12.52
CA ARG A 84 -4.58 -7.31 13.18
C ARG A 84 -4.58 -6.16 12.16
N VAL A 85 -3.59 -6.11 11.28
CA VAL A 85 -3.52 -5.11 10.20
C VAL A 85 -4.77 -5.19 9.33
N ARG A 86 -5.19 -6.40 8.94
CA ARG A 86 -6.42 -6.62 8.16
C ARG A 86 -7.64 -6.01 8.84
N ARG A 87 -7.84 -6.25 10.14
CA ARG A 87 -8.96 -5.67 10.90
C ARG A 87 -8.94 -4.14 10.88
N HIS A 88 -7.77 -3.52 11.06
CA HIS A 88 -7.63 -2.06 11.02
C HIS A 88 -7.96 -1.50 9.63
N VAL A 89 -7.51 -2.16 8.56
CA VAL A 89 -7.87 -1.80 7.18
C VAL A 89 -9.39 -1.90 6.98
N LEU A 90 -10.00 -3.03 7.33
CA LEU A 90 -11.46 -3.21 7.21
C LEU A 90 -12.26 -2.18 8.03
N ALA A 91 -11.70 -1.68 9.13
CA ALA A 91 -12.30 -0.65 9.98
C ALA A 91 -12.03 0.79 9.52
N GLY A 92 -11.23 0.99 8.46
CA GLY A 92 -11.05 2.30 7.81
C GLY A 92 -9.60 2.72 7.58
N MET A 93 -8.61 2.06 8.17
CA MET A 93 -7.20 2.41 7.96
C MET A 93 -6.81 2.27 6.49
N GLY A 94 -6.12 3.27 5.95
CA GLY A 94 -5.56 3.23 4.60
C GLY A 94 -4.35 2.29 4.52
N LEU A 95 -4.13 1.71 3.34
CA LEU A 95 -2.98 0.85 3.08
C LEU A 95 -2.35 1.20 1.73
N VAL A 96 -1.04 1.47 1.72
CA VAL A 96 -0.23 1.58 0.50
C VAL A 96 0.74 0.40 0.51
N VAL A 97 0.62 -0.50 -0.47
CA VAL A 97 1.49 -1.66 -0.59
C VAL A 97 2.44 -1.46 -1.76
N LEU A 98 3.73 -1.66 -1.51
CA LEU A 98 4.78 -1.39 -2.45
C LEU A 98 5.43 -2.69 -2.93
N HIS A 99 5.63 -2.80 -4.24
CA HIS A 99 6.48 -3.81 -4.88
C HIS A 99 6.19 -5.25 -4.43
N SER A 100 7.19 -5.93 -3.88
CA SER A 100 7.18 -7.30 -3.36
C SER A 100 6.15 -7.51 -2.25
N GLY A 101 5.67 -6.43 -1.62
CA GLY A 101 4.55 -6.46 -0.69
C GLY A 101 3.26 -7.04 -1.27
N HIS A 102 3.15 -7.18 -2.60
CA HIS A 102 2.05 -7.91 -3.25
C HIS A 102 1.84 -9.30 -2.65
N TYR A 103 2.92 -10.02 -2.35
CA TYR A 103 2.85 -11.41 -1.88
C TYR A 103 2.74 -11.53 -0.35
N SER A 104 2.63 -10.41 0.36
CA SER A 104 2.46 -10.39 1.81
C SER A 104 1.20 -11.11 2.30
N LYS A 105 1.27 -11.68 3.52
CA LYS A 105 0.09 -12.25 4.19
C LYS A 105 -1.08 -11.27 4.31
N ILE A 106 -0.79 -9.97 4.50
CA ILE A 106 -1.80 -8.91 4.58
C ILE A 106 -2.60 -8.83 3.27
N MET A 107 -1.91 -8.74 2.13
CA MET A 107 -2.56 -8.65 0.82
C MET A 107 -3.33 -9.91 0.46
N ARG A 108 -2.75 -11.10 0.67
CA ARG A 108 -3.44 -12.38 0.42
C ARG A 108 -4.73 -12.49 1.24
N LYS A 109 -4.72 -12.09 2.52
CA LYS A 109 -5.92 -12.10 3.38
C LYS A 109 -6.96 -11.03 3.00
N LEU A 110 -6.53 -9.87 2.49
CA LEU A 110 -7.44 -8.78 2.08
C LEU A 110 -8.09 -9.03 0.71
N LEU A 111 -7.32 -9.56 -0.25
CA LEU A 111 -7.74 -9.70 -1.63
C LEU A 111 -8.25 -11.10 -1.99
N GLY A 112 -7.87 -12.13 -1.23
CA GLY A 112 -8.44 -13.47 -1.32
C GLY A 112 -7.93 -14.31 -2.51
N THR A 113 -6.83 -13.91 -3.14
CA THR A 113 -6.17 -14.63 -4.25
C THR A 113 -4.75 -15.04 -3.86
N SER A 114 -4.05 -15.76 -4.73
CA SER A 114 -2.66 -16.16 -4.45
C SER A 114 -1.70 -14.98 -4.45
N MET A 115 -2.06 -13.87 -5.12
CA MET A 115 -1.20 -12.70 -5.33
C MET A 115 0.09 -13.01 -6.10
N THR A 116 0.11 -14.10 -6.88
CA THR A 116 1.28 -14.53 -7.66
C THR A 116 1.36 -13.81 -9.01
N LEU A 117 2.58 -13.73 -9.54
CA LEU A 117 2.91 -13.06 -10.80
C LEU A 117 4.15 -13.69 -11.45
N ARG A 118 4.45 -13.30 -12.69
CA ARG A 118 5.73 -13.62 -13.36
C ARG A 118 6.74 -12.52 -13.08
N TRP A 119 8.03 -12.83 -12.97
CA TRP A 119 9.05 -11.84 -12.65
C TRP A 119 10.42 -12.08 -13.33
N ARG A 120 11.24 -11.03 -13.44
CA ARG A 120 12.63 -11.04 -13.95
C ARG A 120 13.38 -9.78 -13.49
N HIS A 121 14.60 -9.91 -12.97
CA HIS A 121 15.46 -8.76 -12.63
C HIS A 121 16.01 -8.01 -13.86
N GLY A 122 16.31 -6.72 -13.70
CA GLY A 122 17.13 -5.94 -14.62
C GLY A 122 16.47 -5.58 -15.95
N ASP A 123 15.23 -5.08 -15.91
CA ASP A 123 14.51 -4.61 -17.10
C ASP A 123 14.21 -3.11 -17.03
N ARG A 124 13.92 -2.47 -18.16
CA ARG A 124 13.43 -1.09 -18.21
C ARG A 124 11.90 -1.09 -18.20
N GLU A 125 11.31 -0.42 -17.22
CA GLU A 125 9.86 -0.18 -17.19
C GLU A 125 9.51 1.17 -17.82
N ARG A 126 8.48 1.20 -18.65
CA ARG A 126 7.70 2.40 -18.96
C ARG A 126 6.37 2.31 -18.23
N LEU A 127 6.20 3.13 -17.22
CA LEU A 127 4.99 3.21 -16.42
C LEU A 127 4.03 4.22 -17.06
N PHE A 128 2.95 3.74 -17.68
CA PHE A 128 1.91 4.58 -18.26
C PHE A 128 0.87 4.99 -17.22
N CYS A 129 0.48 6.26 -17.21
CA CYS A 129 -0.69 6.74 -16.47
C CYS A 129 -1.97 6.43 -17.26
N THR A 130 -2.69 5.40 -16.83
CA THR A 130 -3.90 4.90 -17.50
C THR A 130 -5.19 5.45 -16.91
N CYS A 131 -5.15 6.08 -15.73
CA CYS A 131 -6.28 6.79 -15.14
C CYS A 131 -5.89 8.24 -14.75
N PRO A 132 -5.73 9.15 -15.73
CA PRO A 132 -5.21 10.51 -15.48
C PRO A 132 -6.15 11.39 -14.63
N THR A 133 -7.42 11.02 -14.49
CA THR A 133 -8.40 11.72 -13.65
C THR A 133 -8.34 11.31 -12.18
N HIS A 134 -7.60 10.24 -11.84
CA HIS A 134 -7.53 9.73 -10.47
C HIS A 134 -6.66 10.63 -9.59
N PRO A 135 -7.01 10.89 -8.31
CA PRO A 135 -6.19 11.72 -7.41
C PRO A 135 -4.73 11.24 -7.27
N ILE A 136 -4.48 9.93 -7.34
CA ILE A 136 -3.12 9.36 -7.31
C ILE A 136 -2.28 9.85 -8.51
N ALA A 137 -2.91 10.04 -9.68
CA ALA A 137 -2.26 10.51 -10.90
C ALA A 137 -2.05 12.04 -10.94
N GLN A 138 -2.45 12.77 -9.90
CA GLN A 138 -2.37 14.23 -9.89
C GLN A 138 -0.94 14.73 -10.11
N GLY A 139 -0.74 15.43 -11.23
CA GLY A 139 0.55 16.01 -11.62
C GLY A 139 1.62 14.96 -11.97
N ILE A 140 1.19 13.76 -12.37
CA ILE A 140 2.04 12.71 -12.96
C ILE A 140 1.92 12.80 -14.49
N PRO A 141 3.02 12.72 -15.25
CA PRO A 141 2.97 12.71 -16.71
C PRO A 141 2.24 11.49 -17.27
N ALA A 142 1.94 11.51 -18.58
CA ALA A 142 1.28 10.41 -19.27
C ALA A 142 2.08 9.09 -19.19
N TRP A 143 3.41 9.16 -19.07
CA TRP A 143 4.26 8.02 -18.72
C TRP A 143 5.54 8.48 -18.02
N VAL A 144 6.20 7.53 -17.36
CA VAL A 144 7.52 7.67 -16.73
C VAL A 144 8.38 6.50 -17.19
N ASP A 145 9.63 6.75 -17.57
CA ASP A 145 10.61 5.70 -17.82
C ASP A 145 11.43 5.45 -16.54
N ILE A 146 11.46 4.20 -16.09
CA ILE A 146 12.30 3.69 -15.01
C ILE A 146 13.44 2.90 -15.67
N PRO A 147 14.68 3.40 -15.65
CA PRO A 147 15.77 2.83 -16.43
C PRO A 147 16.07 1.36 -16.14
N GLU A 148 15.96 0.98 -14.86
CA GLU A 148 16.22 -0.37 -14.38
C GLU A 148 15.28 -0.67 -13.20
N GLU A 149 14.55 -1.78 -13.30
CA GLU A 149 13.56 -2.26 -12.35
C GLU A 149 13.43 -3.79 -12.46
N GLU A 150 12.89 -4.45 -11.43
CA GLU A 150 12.42 -5.83 -11.55
C GLU A 150 11.10 -5.87 -12.34
N MET A 151 11.11 -6.58 -13.46
CA MET A 151 9.90 -6.84 -14.23
C MET A 151 8.95 -7.69 -13.42
N TYR A 152 7.73 -7.19 -13.21
CA TYR A 152 6.56 -8.01 -12.90
C TYR A 152 5.67 -8.10 -14.14
N GLY A 153 5.06 -9.26 -14.36
CA GLY A 153 4.28 -9.53 -15.57
C GLY A 153 2.94 -10.19 -15.28
N GLU A 154 1.91 -9.78 -16.03
CA GLU A 154 0.62 -10.46 -16.05
C GLU A 154 0.79 -11.95 -16.43
N PHE A 155 -0.07 -12.89 -16.04
CA PHE A 155 -1.24 -12.72 -15.19
C PHE A 155 -0.83 -12.51 -13.73
N PHE A 156 -1.21 -11.35 -13.19
CA PHE A 156 -1.14 -11.06 -11.77
C PHE A 156 -2.44 -11.54 -11.12
N ASP A 157 -2.33 -12.56 -10.27
CA ASP A 157 -3.48 -13.20 -9.63
C ASP A 157 -4.05 -12.33 -8.50
N ILE A 158 -4.77 -11.30 -8.90
CA ILE A 158 -5.51 -10.34 -8.07
C ILE A 158 -6.97 -10.27 -8.51
N PRO A 159 -7.90 -9.93 -7.60
CA PRO A 159 -9.25 -9.57 -8.00
C PRO A 159 -9.20 -8.35 -8.94
N LYS A 160 -10.30 -8.12 -9.66
CA LYS A 160 -10.46 -6.90 -10.47
C LYS A 160 -10.26 -5.67 -9.57
N PRO A 161 -9.30 -4.77 -9.88
CA PRO A 161 -9.14 -3.51 -9.16
C PRO A 161 -10.37 -2.62 -9.31
N ASP A 162 -10.57 -1.72 -8.35
CA ASP A 162 -11.55 -0.64 -8.47
C ASP A 162 -11.11 0.32 -9.59
N ASP A 163 -9.82 0.69 -9.60
CA ASP A 163 -9.15 1.39 -10.70
C ASP A 163 -7.77 0.79 -11.01
N VAL A 164 -7.38 0.87 -12.29
CA VAL A 164 -5.98 0.69 -12.73
C VAL A 164 -5.41 2.06 -13.07
N VAL A 165 -4.69 2.63 -12.12
CA VAL A 165 -4.11 3.99 -12.22
C VAL A 165 -2.88 3.99 -13.12
N PHE A 166 -2.04 2.97 -13.01
CA PHE A 166 -0.83 2.82 -13.81
C PHE A 166 -0.71 1.43 -14.42
N THR A 167 -0.18 1.38 -15.64
CA THR A 167 0.16 0.14 -16.35
C THR A 167 1.62 0.18 -16.76
N GLY A 168 2.42 -0.78 -16.29
CA GLY A 168 3.80 -0.98 -16.68
C GLY A 168 3.90 -1.70 -18.02
N TRP A 169 4.82 -1.24 -18.86
CA TRP A 169 5.32 -1.98 -20.02
C TRP A 169 6.81 -2.19 -19.81
N PHE A 170 7.27 -3.43 -19.95
CA PHE A 170 8.68 -3.78 -19.75
C PHE A 170 9.35 -4.03 -21.09
N ALA A 171 10.66 -3.73 -21.20
CA ALA A 171 11.36 -3.85 -22.48
C ALA A 171 11.46 -5.30 -22.97
N GLY A 172 11.35 -6.29 -22.07
CA GLY A 172 11.18 -7.70 -22.45
C GLY A 172 9.83 -8.07 -23.08
N GLY A 173 8.86 -7.15 -23.11
CA GLY A 173 7.57 -7.30 -23.79
C GLY A 173 6.39 -7.59 -22.86
N GLU A 174 6.63 -7.76 -21.56
CA GLU A 174 5.57 -7.94 -20.57
C GLU A 174 4.84 -6.63 -20.26
N VAL A 175 3.61 -6.78 -19.76
CA VAL A 175 2.81 -5.69 -19.20
C VAL A 175 2.36 -6.07 -17.81
N PHE A 176 2.04 -5.07 -16.99
CA PHE A 176 1.59 -5.26 -15.62
C PHE A 176 0.64 -4.15 -15.19
N ARG A 177 -0.38 -4.50 -14.40
CA ARG A 177 -1.21 -3.50 -13.71
C ARG A 177 -0.44 -2.93 -12.50
N SER A 178 0.56 -2.10 -12.78
CA SER A 178 1.54 -1.57 -11.82
C SER A 178 0.99 -0.60 -10.77
N GLY A 179 -0.23 -0.07 -10.94
CA GLY A 179 -0.88 0.77 -9.94
C GLY A 179 -2.36 0.45 -9.83
N CYS A 180 -2.78 -0.19 -8.74
CA CYS A 180 -4.15 -0.67 -8.55
C CYS A 180 -4.76 -0.14 -7.25
N THR A 181 -6.05 0.23 -7.30
CA THR A 181 -6.82 0.59 -6.10
C THR A 181 -7.81 -0.50 -5.73
N PHE A 182 -8.09 -0.63 -4.43
CA PHE A 182 -9.13 -1.51 -3.91
C PHE A 182 -9.77 -0.89 -2.67
N THR A 183 -11.04 -1.21 -2.46
CA THR A 183 -11.76 -0.91 -1.22
C THR A 183 -12.05 -2.21 -0.48
N ARG A 184 -11.74 -2.26 0.83
CA ARG A 184 -12.04 -3.41 1.69
C ARG A 184 -12.60 -2.92 3.02
N GLY A 185 -13.86 -3.28 3.30
CA GLY A 185 -14.58 -2.67 4.41
C GLY A 185 -14.65 -1.15 4.22
N LEU A 186 -14.15 -0.40 5.19
CA LEU A 186 -14.03 1.06 5.12
C LEU A 186 -12.65 1.55 4.65
N GLY A 187 -11.68 0.65 4.49
CA GLY A 187 -10.30 0.96 4.13
C GLY A 187 -10.09 1.06 2.63
N LYS A 188 -9.20 1.97 2.24
CA LYS A 188 -8.71 2.14 0.88
C LYS A 188 -7.31 1.57 0.76
N ILE A 189 -7.06 0.83 -0.32
CA ILE A 189 -5.79 0.15 -0.59
C ILE A 189 -5.26 0.66 -1.93
N PHE A 190 -4.00 1.07 -1.96
CA PHE A 190 -3.26 1.35 -3.18
C PHE A 190 -2.05 0.41 -3.27
N TYR A 191 -2.05 -0.46 -4.27
CA TYR A 191 -0.89 -1.26 -4.63
C TYR A 191 -0.08 -0.54 -5.72
N PHE A 192 1.23 -0.43 -5.54
CA PHE A 192 2.14 0.21 -6.49
C PHE A 192 3.40 -0.63 -6.69
N GLN A 193 3.68 -1.03 -7.94
CA GLN A 193 4.69 -2.02 -8.26
C GLN A 193 6.14 -1.52 -8.17
N PRO A 194 6.54 -0.34 -8.66
CA PRO A 194 7.96 0.03 -8.65
C PRO A 194 8.55 0.06 -7.24
N GLY A 195 9.75 -0.50 -7.07
CA GLY A 195 10.41 -0.50 -5.77
C GLY A 195 11.28 -1.70 -5.42
N HIS A 196 11.95 -2.31 -6.39
CA HIS A 196 12.92 -3.37 -6.10
C HIS A 196 14.11 -2.82 -5.30
N GLU A 197 14.61 -3.63 -4.36
CA GLU A 197 15.61 -3.23 -3.38
C GLU A 197 16.98 -2.90 -4.00
N GLU A 198 17.35 -3.56 -5.11
CA GLU A 198 18.64 -3.37 -5.77
C GLU A 198 18.72 -2.11 -6.63
N TYR A 199 17.62 -1.35 -6.75
CA TYR A 199 17.54 -0.16 -7.60
C TYR A 199 17.11 1.10 -6.82
N PRO A 200 17.56 2.30 -7.21
CA PRO A 200 17.29 3.55 -6.49
C PRO A 200 15.89 4.12 -6.77
N ILE A 201 14.87 3.26 -6.86
CA ILE A 201 13.50 3.59 -7.28
C ILE A 201 12.87 4.66 -6.37
N TYR A 202 13.03 4.52 -5.05
CA TYR A 202 12.44 5.47 -4.10
C TYR A 202 13.18 6.82 -4.03
N HIS A 203 14.33 6.95 -4.70
CA HIS A 203 15.00 8.23 -4.89
C HIS A 203 14.43 9.03 -6.07
N MET A 204 13.63 8.41 -6.95
CA MET A 204 13.06 9.08 -8.12
C MET A 204 11.92 10.03 -7.72
N PRO A 205 11.98 11.34 -8.03
CA PRO A 205 10.98 12.32 -7.57
C PRO A 205 9.54 12.01 -7.98
N VAL A 206 9.35 11.41 -9.16
CA VAL A 206 8.02 11.05 -9.66
C VAL A 206 7.42 9.86 -8.92
N ILE A 207 8.24 8.87 -8.53
CA ILE A 207 7.84 7.74 -7.68
C ILE A 207 7.45 8.25 -6.29
N GLN A 208 8.26 9.14 -5.71
CA GLN A 208 7.93 9.80 -4.44
C GLN A 208 6.59 10.54 -4.51
N LYS A 209 6.34 11.26 -5.60
CA LYS A 209 5.07 11.97 -5.81
C LYS A 209 3.87 11.03 -5.92
N ILE A 210 4.00 9.92 -6.64
CA ILE A 210 2.95 8.90 -6.73
C ILE A 210 2.64 8.33 -5.35
N ILE A 211 3.66 8.00 -4.56
CA ILE A 211 3.48 7.47 -3.19
C ILE A 211 2.82 8.53 -2.29
N LYS A 212 3.25 9.80 -2.35
CA LYS A 212 2.61 10.92 -1.62
C LYS A 212 1.12 11.04 -1.96
N ASN A 213 0.77 10.99 -3.25
CA ASN A 213 -0.63 11.04 -3.68
C ASN A 213 -1.41 9.79 -3.25
N GLY A 214 -0.78 8.61 -3.30
CA GLY A 214 -1.32 7.35 -2.79
C GLY A 214 -1.68 7.42 -1.31
N VAL A 215 -0.76 7.93 -0.48
CA VAL A 215 -1.00 8.17 0.96
C VAL A 215 -2.20 9.10 1.17
N ARG A 216 -2.25 10.24 0.48
CA ARG A 216 -3.38 11.19 0.59
C ARG A 216 -4.71 10.57 0.17
N TRP A 217 -4.72 9.78 -0.90
CA TRP A 217 -5.93 9.12 -1.38
C TRP A 217 -6.42 8.04 -0.40
N CYS A 218 -5.50 7.30 0.22
CA CYS A 218 -5.77 6.27 1.21
C CYS A 218 -6.24 6.80 2.58
N VAL A 219 -6.24 8.11 2.82
CA VAL A 219 -6.69 8.68 4.09
C VAL A 219 -8.12 8.20 4.41
N PRO A 220 -8.36 7.69 5.65
CA PRO A 220 -9.68 7.24 6.08
C PRO A 220 -10.71 8.36 5.98
N VAL A 221 -11.84 8.10 5.30
CA VAL A 221 -13.00 9.00 5.33
C VAL A 221 -13.85 8.71 6.56
N VAL A 222 -14.00 7.43 6.89
CA VAL A 222 -14.69 6.93 8.07
C VAL A 222 -13.80 5.91 8.73
N ARG A 223 -13.60 6.02 10.05
CA ARG A 223 -12.90 5.02 10.85
C ARG A 223 -13.79 4.58 12.01
N ARG A 224 -13.86 3.27 12.22
CA ARG A 224 -14.60 2.65 13.32
C ARG A 224 -13.65 1.92 14.28
N PRO A 225 -14.06 1.69 15.54
CA PRO A 225 -13.28 0.87 16.49
C PRO A 225 -13.14 -0.60 16.05
N ALA A 226 -14.05 -1.09 15.21
CA ALA A 226 -14.08 -2.45 14.69
C ALA A 226 -14.57 -2.47 13.23
N PRO A 227 -14.28 -3.55 12.48
CA PRO A 227 -14.85 -3.77 11.14
C PRO A 227 -16.39 -3.73 11.12
N LEU A 228 -16.96 -3.61 9.92
CA LEU A 228 -18.41 -3.74 9.72
C LEU A 228 -18.88 -5.13 10.14
N ASP A 229 -20.05 -5.19 10.76
CA ASP A 229 -20.72 -6.41 11.20
C ASP A 229 -22.23 -6.33 10.89
N ASN A 230 -22.92 -7.45 11.02
CA ASN A 230 -24.37 -7.54 10.88
C ASN A 230 -25.06 -6.66 11.93
N ALA A 231 -25.78 -5.63 11.47
CA ALA A 231 -26.52 -4.72 12.35
C ALA A 231 -28.00 -5.09 12.39
N TRP A 232 -28.54 -5.33 13.59
CA TRP A 232 -29.99 -5.41 13.79
C TRP A 232 -30.58 -4.00 13.81
N VAL A 233 -31.59 -3.76 12.97
CA VAL A 233 -32.27 -2.47 12.86
C VAL A 233 -33.62 -2.58 13.55
N ASN A 234 -33.75 -1.99 14.75
CA ASN A 234 -34.98 -1.90 15.52
C ASN A 234 -35.00 -0.62 16.38
N PRO A 235 -36.02 0.25 16.29
CA PRO A 235 -37.15 0.17 15.34
C PRO A 235 -36.70 0.28 13.88
N SER A 236 -37.53 -0.23 12.98
CA SER A 236 -37.36 -0.02 11.55
C SER A 236 -37.34 1.47 11.23
N THR A 237 -36.68 1.84 10.12
CA THR A 237 -36.64 3.25 9.69
C THR A 237 -38.03 3.83 9.40
N GLU A 238 -38.99 2.98 9.00
CA GLU A 238 -40.39 3.36 8.80
C GLU A 238 -41.09 3.71 10.12
N GLU A 239 -40.87 2.92 11.18
CA GLU A 239 -41.41 3.24 12.51
C GLU A 239 -40.82 4.54 13.06
N VAL A 240 -39.55 4.83 12.78
CA VAL A 240 -38.92 6.12 13.10
C VAL A 240 -39.55 7.26 12.30
N TYR A 241 -39.83 7.06 11.02
CA TYR A 241 -40.49 8.06 10.17
C TYR A 241 -41.91 8.37 10.68
N LEU A 242 -42.72 7.33 10.88
CA LEU A 242 -44.11 7.47 11.33
C LEU A 242 -44.22 8.16 12.70
N SER A 243 -43.35 7.80 13.65
CA SER A 243 -43.33 8.44 14.97
C SER A 243 -42.88 9.89 14.97
N SER A 244 -42.10 10.33 13.97
CA SER A 244 -41.63 11.71 13.83
C SER A 244 -42.55 12.62 13.01
N HIS A 245 -43.49 12.05 12.25
CA HIS A 245 -44.37 12.77 11.30
C HIS A 245 -45.86 12.64 11.59
N GLN A 246 -46.27 11.87 12.60
CA GLN A 246 -47.61 11.98 13.19
C GLN A 246 -47.65 13.20 14.12
N LYS A 247 -48.02 14.36 13.55
CA LYS A 247 -48.56 15.52 14.27
C LYS A 247 -50.02 15.72 13.91
#